data_AF-A0A1E5KZT9-F1
#
_entry.id   AF-A0A1E5KZT9-F1
#
_cell.length_a   1.000
_cell.length_b   1.000
_cell.length_c   1.000
_cell.angle_alpha   90.00
_cell.angle_beta   90.00
_cell.angle_gamma   90.00
#
_symmetry.space_group_name_H-M   'P 1'
#
loop_
_entity.id
_entity.type
_entity.pdbx_description
1 polymer ?
#
loop_
_entity_poly.entity_id
_entity_poly.type
_entity_poly.pdbx_seq_one_letter_code
_entity_poly.pdbx_strand_id
1 'polypeptide(L)'
;MKIEDVDGIGKVSSGKLKKVGIHTAEKLDEVGSKAAFLLVFENVDKSACLSFLYSLEAGCRRMRTVQLPLETKKDLQKFYKSLK
;
A
#
# COMPACT_ATOMS: atom_id res chain seq x y z
N MET A 1 -6.12 -14.16 -6.47
CA MET A 1 -6.13 -14.08 -4.97
C MET A 1 -6.80 -12.78 -4.51
N LYS A 2 -7.61 -12.82 -3.45
CA LYS A 2 -8.23 -11.60 -2.89
C LYS A 2 -7.17 -10.74 -2.19
N ILE A 3 -7.30 -9.42 -2.27
CA ILE A 3 -6.35 -8.47 -1.64
C ILE A 3 -6.28 -8.59 -0.11
N GLU A 4 -7.35 -9.08 0.53
CA GLU A 4 -7.42 -9.32 1.99
C GLU A 4 -6.66 -10.57 2.46
N ASP A 5 -6.30 -11.46 1.54
CA ASP A 5 -5.56 -12.70 1.81
C ASP A 5 -4.04 -12.49 1.65
N VAL A 6 -3.63 -11.26 1.34
CA VAL A 6 -2.24 -10.90 1.08
C VAL A 6 -1.53 -10.62 2.40
N ASP A 7 -0.47 -11.39 2.66
CA ASP A 7 0.42 -11.14 3.80
C ASP A 7 1.00 -9.72 3.70
N GLY A 8 0.76 -8.90 4.73
CA GLY A 8 1.12 -7.47 4.75
C GLY A 8 -0.03 -6.49 4.53
N ILE A 9 -1.19 -6.92 4.00
CA ILE A 9 -2.39 -6.06 3.81
C ILE A 9 -3.41 -6.34 4.90
N GLY A 10 -3.65 -5.35 5.78
CA GLY A 10 -4.73 -5.43 6.76
C GLY A 10 -6.12 -5.24 6.16
N LYS A 11 -7.18 -5.64 6.90
CA LYS A 11 -8.59 -5.45 6.51
C LYS A 11 -8.93 -4.00 6.15
N VAL A 12 -8.40 -3.04 6.91
CA VAL A 12 -8.59 -1.59 6.65
C VAL A 12 -8.01 -1.20 5.29
N SER A 13 -6.84 -1.74 4.94
CA SER A 13 -6.17 -1.44 3.67
C SER A 13 -6.84 -2.09 2.47
N SER A 14 -7.28 -3.34 2.62
CA SER A 14 -8.15 -3.98 1.64
C SER A 14 -9.41 -3.16 1.36
N GLY A 15 -10.08 -2.64 2.39
CA GLY A 15 -11.27 -1.80 2.22
C GLY A 15 -10.98 -0.51 1.43
N LYS A 16 -9.88 0.18 1.74
CA LYS A 16 -9.47 1.41 1.03
C LYS A 16 -9.06 1.13 -0.41
N LEU A 17 -8.32 0.05 -0.65
CA LEU A 17 -7.91 -0.39 -1.99
C LEU A 17 -9.12 -0.75 -2.86
N LYS A 18 -10.11 -1.45 -2.31
CA LYS A 18 -11.34 -1.79 -3.03
C LYS A 18 -12.09 -0.54 -3.49
N LYS A 19 -12.06 0.55 -2.71
CA LYS A 19 -12.69 1.83 -3.10
C LYS A 19 -12.02 2.50 -4.30
N VAL A 20 -10.73 2.26 -4.53
CA VAL A 20 -9.99 2.78 -5.69
C VAL A 20 -9.90 1.78 -6.85
N GLY A 21 -10.64 0.67 -6.78
CA GLY A 21 -10.66 -0.35 -7.84
C GLY A 21 -9.55 -1.41 -7.74
N ILE A 22 -8.78 -1.44 -6.63
CA ILE A 22 -7.76 -2.48 -6.38
C ILE A 22 -8.36 -3.58 -5.51
N HIS A 23 -8.84 -4.64 -6.17
CA HIS A 23 -9.58 -5.72 -5.51
C HIS A 23 -8.75 -6.99 -5.32
N THR A 24 -7.67 -7.12 -6.09
CA THR A 24 -6.80 -8.29 -6.14
C THR A 24 -5.35 -7.90 -5.96
N ALA A 25 -4.55 -8.86 -5.47
CA ALA A 25 -3.12 -8.68 -5.32
C ALA A 25 -2.41 -8.43 -6.66
N GLU A 26 -2.88 -9.07 -7.74
CA GLU A 26 -2.38 -8.84 -9.10
C GLU A 26 -2.59 -7.38 -9.51
N LYS A 27 -3.75 -6.78 -9.18
CA LYS A 27 -4.00 -5.37 -9.48
C LYS A 27 -3.10 -4.45 -8.65
N LEU A 28 -2.83 -4.82 -7.39
CA LEU A 28 -1.88 -4.08 -6.55
C LEU A 28 -0.46 -4.16 -7.12
N ASP A 29 -0.07 -5.32 -7.64
CA ASP A 29 1.25 -5.54 -8.26
C ASP A 29 1.39 -4.77 -9.59
N GLU A 30 0.36 -4.81 -10.44
CA GLU A 30 0.29 -4.07 -11.71
C GLU A 30 0.34 -2.55 -11.51
N VAL A 31 -0.41 -2.03 -10.52
CA VAL A 31 -0.43 -0.60 -10.20
C VAL A 31 0.81 -0.18 -9.42
N GLY A 32 1.30 -1.05 -8.53
CA GLY A 32 2.37 -0.77 -7.59
C GLY A 32 1.89 -0.09 -6.30
N SER A 33 2.62 -0.34 -5.23
CA SER A 33 2.37 0.17 -3.87
C SER A 33 2.23 1.71 -3.80
N LYS A 34 3.11 2.44 -4.48
CA LYS A 34 3.13 3.92 -4.51
C LYS A 34 1.93 4.53 -5.23
N ALA A 35 1.56 3.99 -6.40
CA ALA A 35 0.42 4.50 -7.16
C ALA A 35 -0.91 4.09 -6.49
N ALA A 36 -0.99 2.88 -5.93
CA ALA A 36 -2.12 2.45 -5.13
C ALA A 36 -2.32 3.36 -3.90
N PHE A 37 -1.21 3.75 -3.26
CA PHE A 37 -1.24 4.73 -2.17
C PHE A 37 -1.79 6.06 -2.63
N LEU A 38 -1.28 6.61 -3.74
CA LEU A 38 -1.74 7.88 -4.32
C LEU A 38 -3.23 7.88 -4.61
N LEU A 39 -3.73 6.83 -5.28
CA LEU A 39 -5.15 6.69 -5.59
C LEU A 39 -6.00 6.77 -4.31
N VAL A 40 -5.60 6.04 -3.26
CA VAL A 40 -6.30 6.06 -1.97
C VAL A 40 -6.15 7.42 -1.30
N PHE A 41 -4.96 8.00 -1.32
CA PHE A 41 -4.67 9.29 -0.71
C PHE A 41 -5.52 10.40 -1.33
N GLU A 42 -5.64 10.43 -2.66
CA GLU A 42 -6.38 11.46 -3.39
C GLU A 42 -7.90 11.24 -3.40
N ASN A 43 -8.37 9.99 -3.54
CA ASN A 43 -9.79 9.69 -3.75
C ASN A 43 -10.54 9.22 -2.50
N VAL A 44 -9.83 8.69 -1.50
CA VAL A 44 -10.46 8.02 -0.34
C VAL A 44 -10.13 8.72 0.96
N ASP A 45 -8.84 8.94 1.22
CA ASP A 45 -8.35 9.35 2.54
C ASP A 45 -6.99 10.06 2.42
N LYS A 46 -7.03 11.40 2.36
CA LYS A 46 -5.83 12.27 2.41
C LYS A 46 -5.09 12.22 3.74
N SER A 47 -5.63 11.52 4.74
CA SER A 47 -4.98 11.27 6.04
C SER A 47 -4.33 9.88 6.09
N ALA A 48 -4.23 9.17 4.95
CA ALA A 48 -3.56 7.88 4.89
C ALA A 48 -2.10 8.01 5.34
N CYS A 49 -1.76 7.35 6.44
CA CYS A 49 -0.42 7.44 7.05
C CYS A 49 0.63 6.63 6.28
N LEU A 50 1.90 6.92 6.52
CA LEU A 50 3.05 6.15 6.00
C LEU A 50 2.96 4.63 6.29
N SER A 51 2.40 4.23 7.42
CA SER A 51 2.17 2.81 7.75
C SER A 51 1.29 2.10 6.72
N PHE A 52 0.36 2.84 6.10
CA PHE A 52 -0.46 2.37 5.00
C PHE A 52 0.41 2.04 3.78
N LEU A 53 1.27 2.97 3.37
CA LEU A 53 2.20 2.79 2.26
C LEU A 53 3.10 1.56 2.48
N TYR A 54 3.61 1.36 3.70
CA TYR A 54 4.37 0.15 4.03
C TYR A 54 3.54 -1.11 3.89
N SER A 55 2.27 -1.10 4.29
CA SER A 55 1.38 -2.26 4.15
C SER A 55 1.17 -2.63 2.68
N LEU A 56 1.07 -1.63 1.80
CA LEU A 56 0.94 -1.84 0.36
C LEU A 56 2.19 -2.49 -0.24
N GLU A 57 3.37 -1.96 0.09
CA GLU A 57 4.63 -2.53 -0.35
C GLU A 57 4.84 -3.94 0.19
N ALA A 58 4.57 -4.14 1.48
CA ALA A 58 4.60 -5.44 2.13
C ALA A 58 3.69 -6.45 1.40
N GLY A 59 2.48 -6.01 1.03
CA GLY A 59 1.55 -6.81 0.25
C GLY A 59 2.02 -7.14 -1.17
N CYS A 60 2.61 -6.17 -1.86
CA CYS A 60 3.21 -6.39 -3.18
C CYS A 60 4.32 -7.46 -3.10
N ARG A 61 5.16 -7.33 -2.08
CA ARG A 61 6.31 -8.22 -1.83
C ARG A 61 5.94 -9.51 -1.09
N ARG A 62 4.65 -9.72 -0.76
CA ARG A 62 4.13 -10.89 -0.02
C ARG A 62 4.89 -11.15 1.29
N MET A 63 5.16 -10.10 2.05
CA MET A 63 5.92 -10.15 3.30
C MET A 63 5.31 -9.21 4.35
N ARG A 64 5.76 -9.30 5.60
CA ARG A 64 5.28 -8.38 6.65
C ARG A 64 5.96 -7.01 6.53
N THR A 65 5.25 -5.95 6.93
CA THR A 65 5.80 -4.58 7.00
C THR A 65 7.07 -4.48 7.86
N VAL A 66 7.19 -5.36 8.87
CA VAL A 66 8.38 -5.44 9.73
C VAL A 66 9.61 -5.92 8.96
N GLN A 67 9.42 -6.83 8.01
CA GLN A 67 10.46 -7.47 7.20
C GLN A 67 10.91 -6.61 6.01
N LEU A 68 10.22 -5.50 5.73
CA LEU A 68 10.63 -4.58 4.68
C LEU A 68 12.06 -4.06 4.94
N PRO A 69 12.95 -4.14 3.94
CA PRO A 69 14.31 -3.66 4.09
C PRO A 69 14.31 -2.15 4.36
N LEU A 70 15.33 -1.71 5.10
CA LEU A 70 15.44 -0.34 5.57
C LEU A 70 15.50 0.65 4.39
N GLU A 71 16.12 0.24 3.28
CA GLU A 71 16.23 1.02 2.05
C GLU A 71 14.86 1.28 1.42
N THR A 72 14.04 0.24 1.28
CA THR A 72 12.66 0.39 0.80
C THR A 72 11.84 1.27 1.75
N LYS A 73 11.99 1.10 3.07
CA LYS A 73 11.31 1.98 4.03
C LYS A 73 11.72 3.45 3.83
N LYS A 74 13.01 3.73 3.65
CA LYS A 74 13.52 5.09 3.39
C LYS A 74 12.98 5.66 2.07
N ASP A 75 12.93 4.86 1.02
CA ASP A 75 12.39 5.27 -0.28
C ASP A 75 10.90 5.63 -0.18
N LEU A 76 10.09 4.77 0.43
CA LEU A 76 8.67 5.01 0.68
C LEU A 76 8.44 6.23 1.59
N GLN A 77 9.29 6.42 2.58
CA GLN A 77 9.22 7.58 3.47
C GLN A 77 9.58 8.88 2.74
N LYS A 78 10.57 8.86 1.82
CA LYS A 78 10.87 9.99 0.92
C LYS A 78 9.69 10.29 0.01
N PHE A 79 9.12 9.27 -0.61
CA PHE A 79 7.93 9.42 -1.45
C PHE A 79 6.77 10.05 -0.69
N TYR A 80 6.46 9.54 0.50
CA TYR A 80 5.42 10.11 1.36
C TYR A 80 5.70 11.56 1.76
N LYS A 81 6.96 11.88 2.08
CA LYS A 81 7.37 13.28 2.35
C LYS A 81 7.22 14.19 1.13
N SER A 82 7.38 13.67 -0.08
CA SER A 82 7.18 14.45 -1.30
C SER A 82 5.72 14.74 -1.62
N LEU A 83 4.79 13.99 -1.00
CA LEU A 83 3.34 14.17 -1.16
C LEU A 83 2.72 15.10 -0.11
N LYS A 84 3.48 15.43 0.93
CA LYS A 84 3.06 16.29 2.05
C LYS A 84 3.68 17.67 1.90
#